data_AF-C6C377-F1
#
_entry.id   AF-C6C377-F1
#
_cell.length_a   1.000
_cell.length_b   1.000
_cell.length_c   1.000
_cell.angle_alpha   90.00
_cell.angle_beta   90.00
_cell.angle_gamma   90.00
#
_symmetry.space_group_name_H-M   'P 1'
#
loop_
_entity.id
_entity.type
_entity.pdbx_description
1 polymer ?
#
loop_
_entity_poly.entity_id
_entity_poly.type
_entity_poly.pdbx_seq_one_letter_code
_entity_poly.pdbx_strand_id
1 'polypeptide(L)' 'MSSEKSKTDQYQIRLSHEFRAQLEEQAHKDGDKTLATWIKRILRKELQTRGIEPKG' A
#
# COMPACT_ATOMS: atom_id res chain seq x y z
N MET A 1 -7.99 31.42 -0.86
CA MET A 1 -7.56 30.31 -1.73
C MET A 1 -7.23 29.12 -0.83
N SER A 2 -8.26 28.36 -0.44
CA SER A 2 -8.11 27.23 0.49
C SER A 2 -7.58 26.03 -0.28
N SER A 3 -6.35 25.62 -0.01
CA SER A 3 -5.76 24.42 -0.57
C SER A 3 -6.58 23.20 -0.13
N GLU A 4 -7.37 22.64 -1.04
CA GLU A 4 -8.04 21.36 -0.88
C GLU A 4 -6.97 20.26 -0.73
N LYS A 5 -6.49 20.07 0.50
CA LYS A 5 -5.70 18.89 0.86
C LYS A 5 -6.62 17.69 0.65
N SER A 6 -6.37 16.91 -0.39
CA SER A 6 -7.05 15.65 -0.67
C SER A 6 -7.11 14.85 0.63
N LYS A 7 -8.29 14.71 1.23
CA LYS A 7 -8.46 13.95 2.47
C LYS A 7 -8.14 12.50 2.15
N THR A 8 -6.95 12.04 2.51
CA THR A 8 -6.60 10.62 2.47
C THR A 8 -7.05 9.97 3.76
N ASP A 9 -7.97 9.02 3.66
CA ASP A 9 -8.38 8.21 4.79
C ASP A 9 -7.23 7.30 5.26
N GLN A 10 -7.03 7.21 6.57
CA GLN A 10 -6.05 6.29 7.15
C GLN A 10 -6.66 4.90 7.28
N TYR A 11 -5.99 3.90 6.71
CA TYR A 11 -6.36 2.51 6.89
C TYR A 11 -5.44 1.85 7.91
N GLN A 12 -5.99 1.46 9.06
CA GLN A 12 -5.25 0.76 10.11
C GLN A 12 -5.39 -0.76 9.93
N ILE A 13 -4.27 -1.46 9.79
CA ILE A 13 -4.23 -2.92 9.71
C ILE A 13 -3.56 -3.46 10.96
N ARG A 14 -4.21 -4.40 11.63
CA ARG A 14 -3.56 -5.20 12.67
C ARG A 14 -2.87 -6.40 12.03
N LEU A 15 -1.55 -6.42 12.13
CA LEU A 15 -0.69 -7.50 11.65
C LEU A 15 0.00 -8.14 12.86
N SER A 16 0.15 -9.46 12.85
CA SER A 16 1.07 -10.13 13.78
C SER A 16 2.51 -9.73 13.45
N HIS A 17 3.41 -9.83 14.43
CA HIS A 17 4.82 -9.48 14.23
C HIS A 17 5.47 -10.27 13.11
N GLU A 18 5.20 -11.58 13.04
CA GLU A 18 5.77 -12.47 12.02
C GLU A 18 5.27 -12.12 10.63
N PHE A 19 3.96 -11.88 10.48
CA PHE A 19 3.39 -11.53 9.19
C PHE A 19 3.90 -10.18 8.70
N ARG A 20 4.01 -9.21 9.60
CA ARG A 20 4.62 -7.91 9.27
C ARG A 20 6.07 -8.07 8.80
N ALA A 21 6.88 -8.86 9.49
CA ALA A 21 8.28 -9.10 9.12
C ALA A 21 8.40 -9.72 7.72
N GLN A 22 7.53 -10.68 7.38
CA GLN A 22 7.48 -11.25 6.04
C GLN A 22 7.14 -10.20 4.98
N LEU A 23 6.17 -9.32 5.23
CA LEU A 23 5.82 -8.27 4.28
C LEU A 23 6.96 -7.24 4.13
N GLU A 24 7.65 -6.88 5.21
CA GLU A 24 8.80 -5.96 5.16
C GLU A 24 9.97 -6.57 4.37
N GLU A 25 10.22 -7.88 4.51
CA GLU A 25 11.25 -8.58 3.71
C GLU A 25 10.91 -8.56 2.22
N GLN A 26 9.65 -8.87 1.85
CA GLN A 26 9.23 -8.83 0.44
C GLN A 26 9.25 -7.40 -0.12
N ALA A 27 8.87 -6.40 0.69
CA ALA A 27 8.97 -5.00 0.33
C ALA A 27 10.42 -4.59 0.04
N HIS A 28 11.35 -5.05 0.87
CA HIS A 28 12.78 -4.81 0.66
C HIS A 28 13.30 -5.48 -0.61
N LYS A 29 12.92 -6.74 -0.87
CA LYS A 29 13.29 -7.46 -2.11
C LYS A 29 12.80 -6.76 -3.37
N ASP A 30 11.62 -6.16 -3.32
CA ASP A 30 11.05 -5.38 -4.41
C ASP A 30 11.64 -3.95 -4.53
N GLY A 31 12.52 -3.54 -3.62
CA GLY A 31 13.17 -2.23 -3.62
C GLY A 31 12.30 -1.07 -3.09
N ASP A 32 11.18 -1.37 -2.45
CA ASP A 32 10.28 -0.36 -1.89
C ASP A 32 10.81 0.17 -0.54
N LYS A 33 10.83 1.50 -0.38
CA LYS A 33 11.37 2.15 0.82
C LYS A 33 10.52 1.96 2.08
N THR A 34 9.22 1.72 1.92
CA THR A 34 8.31 1.54 3.05
C THR A 34 7.28 0.47 2.74
N LEU A 35 6.87 -0.25 3.78
CA LEU A 35 5.80 -1.24 3.69
C LEU A 35 4.50 -0.63 3.14
N ALA A 36 4.18 0.62 3.51
CA ALA A 36 2.98 1.31 3.04
C ALA A 36 3.00 1.57 1.51
N THR A 37 4.15 1.95 0.96
CA THR A 37 4.31 2.13 -0.50
C THR A 37 4.19 0.79 -1.22
N TRP A 38 4.84 -0.24 -0.68
CA TRP A 38 4.79 -1.59 -1.22
C TRP A 38 3.35 -2.14 -1.24
N ILE A 39 2.64 -2.08 -0.10
CA ILE A 39 1.24 -2.51 -0.01
C ILE A 39 0.37 -1.77 -1.03
N LYS A 40 0.51 -0.44 -1.14
CA LYS A 40 -0.23 0.33 -2.16
C LYS A 40 0.05 -0.17 -3.58
N ARG A 41 1.30 -0.48 -3.91
CA ARG A 41 1.66 -1.04 -5.23
C ARG A 41 1.04 -2.42 -5.45
N ILE A 42 1.07 -3.30 -4.46
CA ILE A 42 0.44 -4.63 -4.54
C ILE A 42 -1.08 -4.50 -4.73
N LEU A 43 -1.74 -3.64 -3.97
CA LEU A 43 -3.18 -3.40 -4.10
C LEU A 43 -3.56 -2.85 -5.48
N ARG A 44 -2.79 -1.89 -6.02
CA ARG A 44 -3.02 -1.38 -7.38
C ARG A 44 -2.87 -2.46 -8.44
N LYS A 45 -1.84 -3.31 -8.32
CA LYS A 45 -1.64 -4.46 -9.22
C LYS A 45 -2.80 -5.44 -9.14
N GLU A 46 -3.28 -5.74 -7.94
CA GLU A 46 -4.42 -6.65 -7.75
C GLU A 46 -5.70 -6.12 -8.40
N LEU A 47 -5.97 -4.81 -8.26
CA LEU A 47 -7.11 -4.17 -8.94
C LEU A 47 -6.97 -4.26 -10.46
N GLN A 48 -5.79 -3.98 -11.01
CA GLN A 48 -5.53 -4.09 -12.45
C GLN A 48 -5.72 -5.51 -12.97
N THR A 49 -5.25 -6.54 -12.23
CA THR A 49 -5.46 -7.96 -12.57
C THR A 49 -6.93 -8.33 -12.63
N ARG A 50 -7.78 -7.66 -11.84
CA ARG A 50 -9.24 -7.82 -11.83
C ARG A 50 -9.96 -6.95 -12.87
N GLY A 51 -9.22 -6.23 -13.71
CA GLY A 51 -9.78 -5.30 -14.71
C GLY A 51 -10.32 -3.99 -14.12
N ILE A 52 -9.96 -3.67 -12.88
CA ILE A 52 -10.39 -2.46 -12.18
C ILE A 52 -9.28 -1.42 -12.27
N GLU A 53 -9.59 -0.24 -12.81
CA GLU A 53 -8.65 0.88 -12.83
C GLU A 53 -8.45 1.44 -11.41
N PRO A 54 -7.22 1.41 -10.85
CA PRO A 54 -6.97 1.93 -9.52
C PRO A 54 -7.11 3.46 -9.51
N LYS A 55 -8.02 3.96 -8.68
CA LYS A 55 -8.20 5.40 -8.46
C LYS A 55 -7.32 5.84 -7.29
N GLY A 56 -6.27 6.61 -7.59
CA GLY A 56 -5.34 7.20 -6.62
C GLY A 56 -3.94 6.59 -6.57
#